data_AF-A0A3D4ZPL7-F1
#
_entry.id   AF-A0A3D4ZPL7-F1
#
_cell.length_a   1.000
_cell.length_b   1.000
_cell.length_c   1.000
_cell.angle_alpha   90.00
_cell.angle_beta   90.00
_cell.angle_gamma   90.00
#
_symmetry.space_group_name_H-M   'P 1'
#
loop_
_entity.id
_entity.type
_entity.pdbx_description
1 polymer ?
#
loop_
_entity_poly.entity_id
_entity_poly.type
_entity_poly.pdbx_seq_one_letter_code
_entity_poly.pdbx_strand_id
1 'polypeptide(L)'
;MGNLAGIILNGQLILLIIVASICFVVTFVVFFMLYNKLYMPVPQSLSSQEKRLLAFVQSHELSSREIEVLSLIREGASNGEISAKLFISENTVKFHVHNILKKTGCSNRKELLATLNRL
;
A
#
# COMPACT_ATOMS: atom_id res chain seq x y z
N MET A 1 30.02 38.99 -48.55
CA MET A 1 29.09 38.09 -49.26
C MET A 1 28.51 37.10 -48.24
N GLY A 2 27.64 37.59 -47.36
CA GLY A 2 26.94 36.74 -46.39
C GLY A 2 25.83 36.01 -47.11
N ASN A 3 25.98 34.70 -47.31
CA ASN A 3 25.06 33.94 -48.13
C ASN A 3 23.73 33.81 -47.38
N LEU A 4 22.65 34.39 -47.91
CA LEU A 4 21.30 34.35 -47.36
C LEU A 4 20.85 32.91 -47.01
N ALA A 5 21.34 31.94 -47.80
CA ALA A 5 21.18 30.51 -47.58
C ALA A 5 21.73 30.01 -46.24
N GLY A 6 22.84 30.56 -45.74
CA GLY A 6 23.43 30.16 -44.46
C GLY A 6 22.61 30.65 -43.25
N ILE A 7 22.02 31.84 -43.32
CA ILE A 7 21.13 32.37 -42.27
C ILE A 7 19.81 31.58 -42.24
N ILE A 8 19.28 31.22 -43.41
CA ILE A 8 18.05 30.41 -43.52
C ILE A 8 18.29 28.98 -43.04
N LEU A 9 19.41 28.34 -43.41
CA LEU A 9 19.78 27.02 -42.89
C LEU A 9 19.96 27.03 -41.37
N ASN A 10 20.61 28.06 -40.83
CA ASN A 10 20.81 28.19 -39.38
C ASN A 10 19.46 28.38 -38.64
N GLY A 11 18.56 29.21 -39.17
CA GLY A 11 17.23 29.41 -38.59
C GLY A 11 16.33 28.17 -38.65
N GLN A 12 16.34 27.45 -39.78
CA GLN A 12 15.61 26.19 -39.94
C GLN A 12 16.18 25.07 -39.06
N LEU A 13 17.50 25.00 -38.93
CA LEU A 13 18.16 24.03 -38.04
C LEU A 13 17.83 24.29 -36.58
N ILE A 14 17.86 25.55 -36.14
CA ILE A 14 17.47 25.93 -34.77
C ILE A 14 16.01 25.58 -34.50
N LEU A 15 15.11 25.87 -35.44
CA LEU A 15 13.69 25.52 -35.31
C LEU A 15 13.49 24.00 -35.21
N LEU A 16 14.20 23.22 -36.03
CA LEU A 16 14.12 21.75 -36.02
C LEU A 16 14.61 21.18 -34.70
N ILE A 17 15.72 21.70 -34.17
CA ILE A 17 16.24 21.30 -32.86
C ILE A 17 15.22 21.60 -31.76
N ILE A 18 14.62 22.79 -31.76
CA ILE A 18 13.59 23.18 -30.79
C ILE A 18 12.39 22.23 -30.86
N VAL A 19 11.86 21.97 -32.05
CA VAL A 19 10.72 21.06 -32.24
C VAL A 19 11.08 19.64 -31.79
N ALA A 20 12.25 19.14 -32.16
CA ALA A 20 12.71 17.81 -31.76
C ALA A 20 12.88 17.69 -30.23
N SER A 21 13.44 18.71 -29.58
CA SER A 21 13.55 18.77 -28.12
C SER A 21 12.17 18.81 -27.44
N ILE A 22 11.22 19.59 -27.97
CA ILE A 22 9.84 19.63 -27.44
C ILE A 22 9.18 18.27 -27.60
N CYS A 23 9.26 17.64 -28.78
CA CYS A 23 8.73 16.30 -29.01
C CYS A 23 9.33 15.28 -28.04
N PHE A 24 10.66 15.30 -27.84
CA PHE A 24 11.33 14.41 -26.90
C PHE A 24 10.86 14.61 -25.46
N VAL A 25 10.74 15.87 -25.01
CA VAL A 25 10.23 16.18 -23.66
C VAL A 25 8.80 15.71 -23.50
N VAL A 26 7.93 15.93 -24.49
CA VAL A 26 6.54 15.46 -24.46
C VAL A 26 6.48 13.94 -24.39
N THR A 27 7.25 13.23 -25.22
CA THR A 27 7.33 11.77 -25.19
C THR A 27 7.83 11.28 -23.84
N PHE A 28 8.88 11.90 -23.28
CA PHE A 28 9.41 11.53 -21.98
C PHE A 28 8.40 11.76 -20.85
N VAL A 29 7.70 12.90 -20.85
CA VAL A 29 6.67 13.22 -19.84
C VAL A 29 5.48 12.26 -19.94
N VAL A 30 4.96 12.03 -21.15
CA VAL A 30 3.84 11.10 -21.38
C VAL A 30 4.24 9.68 -20.99
N PHE A 31 5.44 9.25 -21.39
CA PHE A 31 6.00 7.96 -20.99
C PHE A 31 6.12 7.87 -19.46
N PHE A 32 6.65 8.89 -18.79
CA PHE A 32 6.78 8.92 -17.34
C PHE A 32 5.42 8.89 -16.63
N MET A 33 4.42 9.63 -17.13
CA MET A 33 3.05 9.59 -16.60
C MET A 33 2.40 8.22 -16.77
N LEU A 34 2.54 7.60 -17.94
CA LEU A 34 2.03 6.26 -18.22
C LEU A 34 2.77 5.21 -17.41
N TYR A 35 4.10 5.31 -17.29
CA TYR A 35 4.92 4.43 -16.50
C TYR A 35 4.51 4.48 -15.02
N ASN A 36 4.35 5.67 -14.46
CA ASN A 36 3.87 5.80 -13.08
C ASN A 36 2.45 5.25 -12.89
N LYS A 37 1.57 5.42 -13.88
CA LYS A 37 0.18 4.92 -13.82
C LYS A 37 0.07 3.40 -14.01
N LEU A 38 0.96 2.80 -14.79
CA LEU A 38 0.89 1.38 -15.18
C LEU A 38 1.82 0.47 -14.38
N TYR A 39 2.97 0.97 -13.90
CA TYR A 39 4.03 0.13 -13.32
C TYR A 39 4.40 0.46 -11.88
N MET A 40 3.92 1.56 -11.31
CA MET A 40 4.14 1.85 -9.89
C MET A 40 2.85 1.67 -9.08
N PRO A 41 2.60 0.47 -8.52
CA PRO A 41 2.03 0.43 -7.18
C PRO A 41 3.16 0.91 -6.25
N VAL A 42 3.23 2.21 -5.98
CA VAL A 42 4.07 2.69 -4.86
C VAL A 42 3.61 1.88 -3.65
N PRO A 43 4.46 1.08 -2.98
CA PRO A 43 4.17 0.63 -1.64
C PRO A 43 4.18 1.92 -0.83
N GLN A 44 3.01 2.54 -0.75
CA GLN A 44 2.78 3.75 -0.01
C GLN A 44 3.34 3.43 1.36
N SER A 45 4.36 4.20 1.77
CA SER A 45 4.98 4.15 3.09
C SER A 45 3.98 3.59 4.09
N LEU A 46 4.23 2.39 4.66
CA LEU A 46 3.29 1.67 5.55
C LEU A 46 2.42 2.69 6.24
N SER A 47 1.13 2.69 5.88
CA SER A 47 0.20 3.71 6.32
C SER A 47 0.35 3.89 7.83
N SER A 48 0.15 5.09 8.35
CA SER A 48 0.33 5.34 9.79
C SER A 48 -0.44 4.32 10.66
N GLN A 49 -1.56 3.82 10.15
CA GLN A 49 -2.34 2.71 10.72
C GLN A 49 -1.62 1.37 10.69
N GLU A 50 -1.02 0.97 9.56
CA GLU A 50 -0.23 -0.27 9.48
C GLU A 50 0.97 -0.25 10.43
N LYS A 51 1.66 0.89 10.55
CA LYS A 51 2.75 1.03 11.53
C LYS A 51 2.25 0.85 12.96
N ARG A 52 1.10 1.45 13.30
CA ARG A 52 0.49 1.34 14.63
C ARG A 52 -0.02 -0.07 14.90
N LEU A 53 -0.53 -0.76 13.89
CA LEU A 53 -0.90 -2.17 13.98
C LEU A 53 0.32 -3.07 14.22
N LEU A 54 1.42 -2.85 13.50
CA LEU A 54 2.66 -3.61 13.70
C LEU A 54 3.23 -3.39 15.10
N ALA A 55 3.25 -2.13 15.56
CA ALA A 55 3.65 -1.80 16.93
C ALA A 55 2.73 -2.46 17.96
N PHE A 56 1.40 -2.48 17.72
CA PHE A 56 0.42 -3.14 18.58
C PHE A 56 0.64 -4.66 18.64
N VAL A 57 0.89 -5.30 17.50
CA VAL A 57 1.18 -6.75 17.43
C VAL A 57 2.45 -7.08 18.21
N GLN A 58 3.49 -6.26 18.03
CA GLN A 58 4.78 -6.44 18.67
C GLN A 58 4.69 -6.21 20.19
N SER A 59 4.00 -5.14 20.63
CA SER A 59 3.88 -4.80 22.05
C SER A 59 3.10 -5.82 22.87
N HIS A 60 2.25 -6.64 22.21
CA HIS A 60 1.46 -7.67 22.86
C HIS A 60 1.93 -9.09 22.52
N GLU A 61 3.10 -9.23 21.87
CA GLU A 61 3.72 -10.53 21.55
C GLU A 61 2.75 -11.53 20.91
N LEU A 62 1.96 -11.05 19.94
CA LEU A 62 1.01 -11.92 19.24
C LEU A 62 1.78 -12.89 18.32
N SER A 63 1.43 -14.17 18.40
CA SER A 63 1.95 -15.20 17.51
C SER A 63 1.44 -15.01 16.08
N SER A 64 2.13 -15.59 15.09
CA SER A 64 1.70 -15.56 13.68
C SER A 64 0.24 -15.96 13.51
N ARG A 65 -0.20 -17.00 14.23
CA ARG A 65 -1.57 -17.48 14.16
C ARG A 65 -2.58 -16.52 14.79
N GLU A 66 -2.22 -15.89 15.90
CA GLU A 66 -3.06 -14.87 16.53
C GLU A 66 -3.18 -13.61 15.64
N ILE A 67 -2.13 -13.26 14.89
CA ILE A 67 -2.16 -12.16 13.92
C ILE A 67 -3.14 -12.44 12.78
N GLU A 68 -3.14 -13.66 12.23
CA GLU A 68 -4.11 -14.08 11.21
C GLU A 68 -5.55 -13.98 11.73
N VAL A 69 -5.79 -14.50 12.95
CA VAL A 69 -7.11 -14.41 13.59
C VAL A 69 -7.50 -12.94 13.86
N LEU A 70 -6.57 -12.11 14.34
CA LEU A 70 -6.80 -10.68 14.59
C LEU A 70 -7.17 -9.93 13.30
N SER A 71 -6.54 -10.25 12.18
CA SER A 71 -6.86 -9.65 10.88
C SER A 71 -8.31 -9.94 10.49
N LEU A 72 -8.74 -11.19 10.61
CA LEU A 72 -10.11 -11.59 10.28
C LEU A 72 -11.14 -11.03 11.29
N ILE A 73 -10.75 -10.86 12.55
CA ILE A 73 -11.58 -10.15 13.53
C ILE A 73 -11.81 -8.71 13.08
N ARG A 74 -10.76 -8.01 12.62
CA ARG A 74 -10.83 -6.61 12.14
C ARG A 74 -11.70 -6.47 10.90
N GLU A 75 -11.76 -7.50 10.05
CA GLU A 75 -12.69 -7.60 8.92
C GLU A 75 -14.15 -7.88 9.34
N GLY A 76 -14.41 -8.17 10.62
CA GLY A 76 -15.74 -8.47 11.14
C GLY A 76 -16.14 -9.95 11.09
N ALA A 77 -15.23 -10.86 10.73
CA ALA A 77 -15.55 -12.28 10.52
C ALA A 77 -15.94 -13.00 11.83
N SER A 78 -17.06 -13.71 11.83
CA SER A 78 -17.49 -14.60 12.91
C SER A 78 -16.49 -15.74 13.16
N ASN A 79 -16.58 -16.41 14.31
CA ASN A 79 -15.69 -17.55 14.60
C ASN A 79 -15.87 -18.69 13.59
N GLY A 80 -17.08 -18.90 13.09
CA GLY A 80 -17.38 -19.85 12.01
C GLY A 80 -16.66 -19.46 10.71
N GLU A 81 -16.75 -18.21 10.28
CA GLU A 81 -16.04 -17.73 9.08
C GLU A 81 -14.51 -17.81 9.24
N ILE A 82 -13.98 -17.47 10.41
CA ILE A 82 -12.55 -17.62 10.71
C ILE A 82 -12.14 -19.08 10.65
N SER A 83 -12.94 -19.98 11.23
CA SER A 83 -12.67 -21.43 11.22
C SER A 83 -12.59 -21.98 9.80
N ALA A 84 -13.51 -21.55 8.92
CA ALA A 84 -13.53 -21.92 7.51
C ALA A 84 -12.34 -21.34 6.73
N LYS A 85 -12.06 -20.03 6.87
CA LYS A 85 -10.94 -19.36 6.18
C LYS A 85 -9.57 -19.94 6.58
N LEU A 86 -9.44 -20.34 7.84
CA LEU A 86 -8.17 -20.77 8.43
C LEU A 86 -8.04 -22.29 8.58
N PHE A 87 -9.03 -23.06 8.13
CA PHE A 87 -9.09 -24.53 8.18
C PHE A 87 -8.80 -25.12 9.57
N ILE A 88 -9.43 -24.56 10.61
CA ILE A 88 -9.35 -25.03 12.00
C ILE A 88 -10.73 -25.12 12.63
N SER A 89 -10.86 -25.75 13.79
CA SER A 89 -12.15 -25.81 14.50
C SER A 89 -12.54 -24.45 15.09
N GLU A 90 -13.85 -24.18 15.24
CA GLU A 90 -14.33 -23.00 15.97
C GLU A 90 -13.81 -22.93 17.42
N ASN A 91 -13.60 -24.08 18.08
CA ASN A 91 -13.01 -24.12 19.42
C ASN A 91 -11.55 -23.64 19.41
N THR A 92 -10.78 -23.99 18.38
CA THR A 92 -9.43 -23.48 18.17
C THR A 92 -9.44 -21.97 17.92
N VAL A 93 -10.42 -21.46 17.16
CA VAL A 93 -10.61 -20.01 16.99
C VAL A 93 -10.90 -19.34 18.33
N LYS A 94 -11.84 -19.88 19.13
CA LYS A 94 -12.17 -19.35 20.47
C LYS A 94 -10.93 -19.31 21.37
N PHE A 95 -10.09 -20.34 21.31
CA PHE A 95 -8.82 -20.37 22.03
C PHE A 95 -7.87 -19.24 21.60
N HIS A 96 -7.66 -19.04 20.29
CA HIS A 96 -6.85 -17.92 19.81
C HIS A 96 -7.45 -16.55 20.18
N VAL A 97 -8.76 -16.37 20.05
CA VAL A 97 -9.46 -15.14 20.48
C VAL A 97 -9.23 -14.89 21.97
N HIS A 98 -9.37 -15.91 22.81
CA HIS A 98 -9.12 -15.81 24.25
C HIS A 98 -7.69 -15.36 24.54
N ASN A 99 -6.69 -15.95 23.87
CA ASN A 99 -5.28 -15.56 24.07
C ASN A 99 -5.00 -14.14 23.59
N ILE A 100 -5.58 -13.72 22.46
CA ILE A 100 -5.48 -12.34 21.99
C ILE A 100 -6.04 -11.38 23.04
N LEU A 101 -7.24 -11.64 23.55
CA LEU A 101 -7.87 -10.80 24.59
C LEU A 101 -7.01 -10.74 25.85
N LYS A 102 -6.48 -11.88 26.31
CA LYS A 102 -5.57 -11.97 27.46
C LYS A 102 -4.30 -11.15 27.24
N LYS A 103 -3.65 -11.27 26.07
CA LYS A 103 -2.41 -10.56 25.75
C LYS A 103 -2.61 -9.06 25.57
N THR A 104 -3.74 -8.65 25.00
CA THR A 104 -4.08 -7.25 24.73
C THR A 104 -4.75 -6.54 25.91
N GLY A 105 -5.09 -7.27 26.97
CA GLY A 105 -5.83 -6.75 28.12
C GLY A 105 -7.29 -6.37 27.83
N CYS A 106 -7.80 -6.64 26.62
CA CYS A 106 -9.17 -6.36 26.24
C CYS A 106 -10.11 -7.39 26.88
N SER A 107 -11.23 -6.93 27.45
CA SER A 107 -12.20 -7.79 28.14
C SER A 107 -13.06 -8.60 27.18
N ASN A 108 -13.28 -8.08 25.97
CA ASN A 108 -14.12 -8.73 24.97
C ASN A 108 -13.76 -8.30 23.54
N ARG A 109 -14.33 -9.02 22.57
CA ARG A 109 -14.12 -8.77 21.13
C ARG A 109 -14.50 -7.35 20.68
N LYS A 110 -15.54 -6.76 21.29
CA LYS A 110 -15.99 -5.41 20.94
C LYS A 110 -14.99 -4.34 21.40
N GLU A 111 -14.44 -4.52 22.60
CA GLU A 111 -13.37 -3.66 23.12
C GLU A 111 -12.10 -3.79 22.27
N LEU A 112 -11.70 -5.02 21.91
CA LEU A 112 -10.58 -5.25 21.01
C LEU A 112 -10.75 -4.52 19.68
N LEU A 113 -11.93 -4.61 19.06
CA LEU A 113 -12.25 -3.88 17.83
C LEU A 113 -12.19 -2.36 18.02
N ALA A 114 -12.71 -1.85 19.13
CA ALA A 114 -12.65 -0.42 19.44
C ALA A 114 -11.19 0.07 19.59
N THR A 115 -10.32 -0.74 20.19
CA THR A 115 -8.88 -0.45 20.31
C THR A 115 -8.20 -0.45 18.94
N LEU A 116 -8.47 -1.47 18.11
CA LEU A 116 -7.89 -1.56 16.75
C LEU A 116 -8.33 -0.38 15.87
N ASN A 117 -9.57 0.07 15.99
CA ASN A 117 -10.10 1.21 15.21
C ASN A 117 -9.49 2.56 15.62
N ARG A 118 -8.76 2.62 16.74
CA ARG A 118 -8.07 3.82 17.22
C ARG A 118 -6.60 3.87 16.78
N LEU A 119 -6.09 2.80 16.16
CA LEU A 119 -4.77 2.72 15.52
C LEU A 119 -4.75 3.52 14.21
#